data_AF-A0A5F5XME9-F1
#
_entry.id   AF-A0A5F5XME9-F1
#
_cell.length_a   1.000
_cell.length_b   1.000
_cell.length_c   1.000
_cell.angle_alpha   90.00
_cell.angle_beta   90.00
_cell.angle_gamma   90.00
#
_symmetry.space_group_name_H-M   'P 1'
#
loop_
_entity.id
_entity.type
_entity.pdbx_description
1 polymer ?
#
loop_
_entity_poly.entity_id
_entity_poly.type
_entity_poly.pdbx_seq_one_letter_code
_entity_poly.pdbx_strand_id
1 'polypeptide(L)'
;MTGKGVGHGAGARVARAVRAPAAAWSWWAAVRALPRPPSSEVGGADGAGAGPAEAMFVARSIAADHKDLIHDVSFDFHGRRMATCSSDQSVKVWDKSENGDWHCTASWKTHSGSVWRVTWAHPEFGQVLASCSFDRTAAVWEEIVGESNDKLRGQSHWVKRTTLVDSRTSVTDVKFAPKHMGLMLATCSADGIVRIYEAPDVMNLSQWSLQHEISCKLSCSCISWNPSSSRAHSPMIAVGSDDSSPNAMAKVQIFEYNENTRKYAKAETLMTVTDPVHDIAFAPNLGRSFHILAIATKDVRIFTLKPVRKELTSSGGPTKFEIHIVAQFDNHNSQVWRVSWNITGTVLASSGDDGCVRLWKESTAEYQLTGVTLLFCCLLHAHRNGKRAPFPLPQRRLTSPKIHQQPAYY
;
A
#
# COMPACT_ATOMS: atom_id res chain seq x y z
N MET A 1 10.26 -63.15 -14.67
CA MET A 1 10.89 -61.92 -15.20
C MET A 1 9.79 -61.07 -15.82
N THR A 2 9.20 -60.18 -15.03
CA THR A 2 8.05 -59.35 -15.40
C THR A 2 8.52 -57.90 -15.52
N GLY A 3 8.53 -57.35 -16.74
CA GLY A 3 8.83 -55.95 -17.00
C GLY A 3 7.66 -55.06 -16.59
N LYS A 4 7.88 -54.14 -15.65
CA LYS A 4 6.94 -53.08 -15.29
C LYS A 4 7.27 -51.83 -16.10
N GLY A 5 6.30 -51.41 -16.92
CA GLY A 5 6.33 -50.12 -17.62
C GLY A 5 6.15 -48.95 -16.64
N VAL A 6 6.95 -47.91 -16.85
CA VAL A 6 6.90 -46.65 -16.09
C VAL A 6 5.88 -45.73 -16.77
N GLY A 7 4.68 -45.64 -16.20
CA GLY A 7 3.67 -44.66 -16.58
C GLY A 7 4.02 -43.28 -16.02
N HIS A 8 4.23 -42.31 -16.92
CA HIS A 8 4.30 -40.89 -16.57
C HIS A 8 2.89 -40.39 -16.21
N GLY A 9 2.61 -40.26 -14.91
CA GLY A 9 1.44 -39.57 -14.40
C GLY A 9 1.70 -38.06 -14.36
N ALA A 10 1.24 -37.34 -15.38
CA ALA A 10 1.14 -35.88 -15.36
C ALA A 10 0.12 -35.46 -14.29
N GLY A 11 0.62 -35.14 -13.09
CA GLY A 11 -0.18 -34.54 -12.02
C GLY A 11 -0.51 -33.10 -12.37
N ALA A 12 -1.63 -32.88 -13.08
CA ALA A 12 -2.26 -31.58 -13.22
C ALA A 12 -2.69 -31.10 -11.83
N ARG A 13 -1.82 -30.33 -11.15
CA ARG A 13 -2.22 -29.57 -9.96
C ARG A 13 -3.22 -28.52 -10.39
N VAL A 14 -4.47 -28.73 -9.97
CA VAL A 14 -5.57 -27.77 -10.07
C VAL A 14 -5.09 -26.44 -9.49
N ALA A 15 -4.94 -25.44 -10.36
CA ALA A 15 -4.68 -24.06 -9.97
C ALA A 15 -5.85 -23.60 -9.07
N ARG A 16 -5.61 -23.51 -7.77
CA ARG A 16 -6.54 -22.87 -6.85
C ARG A 16 -6.57 -21.39 -7.24
N ALA A 17 -7.68 -20.96 -7.84
CA ALA A 17 -7.95 -19.56 -8.12
C ALA A 17 -7.99 -18.80 -6.79
N VAL A 18 -6.86 -18.25 -6.37
CA VAL A 18 -6.82 -17.21 -5.35
C VAL A 18 -7.44 -15.99 -6.04
N ARG A 19 -8.57 -15.51 -5.49
CA ARG A 19 -9.17 -14.24 -5.91
C ARG A 19 -8.08 -13.18 -5.83
N ALA A 20 -7.65 -12.65 -6.97
CA ALA A 20 -6.84 -11.45 -7.00
C ALA A 20 -7.66 -10.30 -6.39
N PRO A 21 -7.08 -9.47 -5.51
CA PRO A 21 -7.77 -8.33 -4.94
C PRO A 21 -8.27 -7.42 -6.06
N ALA A 22 -9.51 -6.94 -5.95
CA ALA A 22 -9.97 -5.85 -6.80
C ALA A 22 -9.04 -4.64 -6.55
N ALA A 23 -8.52 -4.07 -7.62
CA ALA A 23 -7.58 -2.96 -7.62
C ALA A 23 -8.07 -1.80 -6.74
N ALA A 24 -7.57 -1.70 -5.52
CA ALA A 24 -7.75 -0.55 -4.65
C ALA A 24 -6.55 0.39 -4.83
N TRP A 25 -6.78 1.56 -5.43
CA TRP A 25 -5.71 2.47 -5.82
C TRP A 25 -5.13 3.19 -4.58
N SER A 26 -3.85 3.56 -4.60
CA SER A 26 -3.33 4.55 -3.65
C SER A 26 -3.64 5.95 -4.21
N TRP A 27 -4.50 6.72 -3.52
CA TRP A 27 -4.99 8.03 -3.97
C TRP A 27 -4.43 9.15 -3.08
N TRP A 28 -3.40 9.88 -3.53
CA TRP A 28 -2.94 11.12 -2.85
C TRP A 28 -2.87 12.36 -3.76
N ALA A 29 -3.52 12.33 -4.93
CA ALA A 29 -3.60 13.48 -5.83
C ALA A 29 -4.74 14.48 -5.50
N ALA A 30 -5.73 14.12 -4.68
CA ALA A 30 -6.81 15.04 -4.30
C ALA A 30 -6.45 15.99 -3.14
N VAL A 31 -5.47 15.64 -2.29
CA VAL A 31 -5.28 16.31 -0.99
C VAL A 31 -4.08 17.28 -0.97
N ARG A 32 -3.28 17.37 -2.04
CA ARG A 32 -2.24 18.42 -2.17
C ARG A 32 -2.79 19.80 -2.55
N ALA A 33 -4.09 19.92 -2.81
CA ALA A 33 -4.77 21.20 -3.03
C ALA A 33 -5.43 21.74 -1.75
N LEU A 34 -4.70 21.72 -0.63
CA LEU A 34 -5.05 22.57 0.52
C LEU A 34 -4.32 23.90 0.34
N PRO A 35 -5.00 25.00 -0.03
CA PRO A 35 -4.42 26.32 0.15
C PRO A 35 -4.12 26.50 1.64
N ARG A 36 -2.99 27.15 1.96
CA ARG A 36 -2.84 27.75 3.28
C ARG A 36 -4.04 28.67 3.51
N PRO A 37 -4.71 28.64 4.68
CA PRO A 37 -5.65 29.70 4.99
C PRO A 37 -4.88 31.04 4.92
N PRO A 38 -5.42 32.07 4.26
CA PRO A 38 -4.78 33.38 4.26
C PRO A 38 -4.66 33.85 5.72
N SER A 39 -3.47 34.32 6.09
CA SER A 39 -3.23 35.03 7.34
C SER A 39 -4.23 36.18 7.42
N SER A 40 -5.03 36.20 8.48
CA SER A 40 -6.02 37.25 8.72
C SER A 40 -5.32 38.58 8.97
N GLU A 41 -5.20 39.42 7.94
CA GLU A 41 -5.07 40.86 8.15
C GLU A 41 -6.47 41.45 8.39
N VAL A 42 -6.57 42.21 9.48
CA VAL A 42 -7.79 42.84 9.96
C VAL A 42 -8.04 44.10 9.13
N GLY A 43 -9.20 44.19 8.48
CA GLY A 43 -9.64 45.43 7.84
C GLY A 43 -11.04 45.38 7.22
N GLY A 44 -11.99 46.09 7.85
CA GLY A 44 -13.04 46.87 7.18
C GLY A 44 -14.27 46.15 6.62
N ALA A 45 -15.45 46.57 7.11
CA ALA A 45 -16.78 46.12 6.71
C ALA A 45 -17.15 46.39 5.24
N ASP A 46 -17.89 45.46 4.62
CA ASP A 46 -19.24 45.63 4.03
C ASP A 46 -19.59 44.51 3.02
N GLY A 47 -20.85 44.05 3.04
CA GLY A 47 -21.50 43.46 1.86
C GLY A 47 -21.67 41.93 1.79
N ALA A 48 -22.89 41.49 2.10
CA ALA A 48 -23.65 40.38 1.50
C ALA A 48 -22.94 39.06 1.10
N GLY A 49 -23.08 38.05 1.96
CA GLY A 49 -23.54 36.70 1.61
C GLY A 49 -22.94 36.00 0.39
N ALA A 50 -21.74 35.45 0.54
CA ALA A 50 -21.32 34.25 -0.18
C ALA A 50 -20.86 33.23 0.87
N GLY A 51 -21.64 32.15 1.03
CA GLY A 51 -21.21 31.00 1.84
C GLY A 51 -19.90 30.42 1.28
N PRO A 52 -19.08 29.75 2.11
CA PRO A 52 -17.82 29.20 1.65
C PRO A 52 -18.12 28.22 0.52
N ALA A 53 -17.60 28.51 -0.68
CA ALA A 53 -17.67 27.60 -1.80
C ALA A 53 -16.99 26.29 -1.36
N GLU A 54 -17.79 25.24 -1.14
CA GLU A 54 -17.27 23.89 -0.98
C GLU A 54 -16.40 23.60 -2.21
N ALA A 55 -15.10 23.41 -1.99
CA ALA A 55 -14.19 22.98 -3.04
C ALA A 55 -14.61 21.56 -3.46
N MET A 56 -15.51 21.47 -4.43
CA MET A 56 -15.86 20.20 -5.06
C MET A 56 -14.60 19.66 -5.74
N PHE A 57 -14.09 18.53 -5.22
CA PHE A 57 -12.99 17.81 -5.83
C PHE A 57 -13.47 17.18 -7.14
N VAL A 58 -12.96 17.67 -8.28
CA VAL A 58 -13.24 17.07 -9.59
C VAL A 58 -12.25 15.94 -9.84
N ALA A 59 -12.71 14.69 -9.69
CA ALA A 59 -11.93 13.52 -10.08
C ALA A 59 -12.04 13.30 -11.60
N ARG A 60 -10.91 13.24 -12.29
CA ARG A 60 -10.83 12.81 -13.70
C ARG A 60 -10.34 11.38 -13.75
N SER A 61 -11.04 10.54 -14.51
CA SER A 61 -10.59 9.17 -14.79
C SER A 61 -9.50 9.19 -15.85
N ILE A 62 -8.50 8.33 -15.68
CA ILE A 62 -7.41 8.12 -16.65
C ILE A 62 -7.46 6.68 -17.14
N ALA A 63 -7.34 6.48 -18.45
CA ALA A 63 -7.21 5.14 -19.01
C ALA A 63 -5.77 4.67 -18.80
N ALA A 64 -5.59 3.62 -17.98
CA ALA A 64 -4.27 3.09 -17.67
C ALA A 64 -3.69 2.19 -18.80
N ASP A 65 -4.50 1.83 -19.80
CA ASP A 65 -4.11 1.01 -20.96
C ASP A 65 -3.34 -0.28 -20.61
N HIS A 66 -3.62 -0.85 -19.44
CA HIS A 66 -3.21 -2.20 -19.05
C HIS A 66 -4.17 -3.22 -19.66
N LYS A 67 -3.63 -4.38 -20.07
CA LYS A 67 -4.43 -5.44 -20.70
C LYS A 67 -5.15 -6.34 -19.69
N ASP A 68 -4.79 -6.23 -18.42
CA ASP A 68 -5.29 -7.03 -17.32
C ASP A 68 -5.34 -6.19 -16.02
N LEU A 69 -5.82 -6.78 -14.93
CA LEU A 69 -6.02 -6.14 -13.63
C LEU A 69 -4.75 -5.44 -13.14
N ILE A 70 -4.92 -4.20 -12.70
CA ILE A 70 -3.87 -3.38 -12.07
C ILE A 70 -3.83 -3.75 -10.58
N HIS A 71 -2.65 -4.01 -10.04
CA HIS A 71 -2.51 -4.43 -8.65
C HIS A 71 -2.07 -3.31 -7.72
N ASP A 72 -1.23 -2.39 -8.20
CA ASP A 72 -0.65 -1.33 -7.39
C ASP A 72 -0.40 -0.06 -8.20
N VAL A 73 -0.43 1.07 -7.48
CA VAL A 73 -0.09 2.39 -7.98
C VAL A 73 0.78 3.07 -6.93
N SER A 74 1.91 3.62 -7.35
CA SER A 74 2.83 4.30 -6.46
C SER A 74 3.27 5.63 -7.04
N PHE A 75 3.19 6.69 -6.24
CA PHE A 75 3.65 8.02 -6.62
C PHE A 75 5.13 8.18 -6.31
N ASP A 76 5.80 9.01 -7.12
CA ASP A 76 7.12 9.50 -6.77
C ASP A 76 7.07 10.44 -5.55
N PHE A 77 8.24 10.75 -5.00
CA PHE A 77 8.36 11.64 -3.84
C PHE A 77 7.71 13.01 -4.07
N HIS A 78 7.78 13.54 -5.30
CA HIS A 78 7.24 14.85 -5.64
C HIS A 78 5.75 14.83 -6.00
N GLY A 79 5.14 13.65 -6.21
CA GLY A 79 3.76 13.50 -6.65
C GLY A 79 3.50 13.99 -8.07
N ARG A 80 4.55 14.08 -8.91
CA ARG A 80 4.47 14.46 -10.33
C ARG A 80 4.53 13.26 -11.25
N ARG A 81 4.95 12.10 -10.74
CA ARG A 81 5.05 10.86 -11.48
C ARG A 81 4.31 9.77 -10.72
N MET A 82 3.80 8.79 -11.46
CA MET A 82 3.26 7.57 -10.87
C MET A 82 3.71 6.36 -11.67
N ALA A 83 3.86 5.24 -10.97
CA ALA A 83 4.11 3.94 -11.55
C ALA A 83 2.89 3.04 -11.29
N THR A 84 2.48 2.29 -12.30
CA THR A 84 1.39 1.32 -12.23
C THR A 84 1.88 -0.07 -12.61
N CYS A 85 1.38 -1.11 -11.96
CA CYS A 85 1.74 -2.49 -12.28
C CYS A 85 0.52 -3.42 -12.38
N SER A 86 0.60 -4.44 -13.24
CA SER A 86 -0.56 -5.25 -13.62
C SER A 86 -0.25 -6.74 -13.78
N SER A 87 -1.33 -7.55 -13.80
CA SER A 87 -1.31 -8.95 -14.25
C SER A 87 -0.83 -9.13 -15.69
N ASP A 88 -0.85 -8.08 -16.51
CA ASP A 88 -0.32 -8.11 -17.88
C ASP A 88 1.22 -8.16 -17.95
N GLN A 89 1.87 -8.29 -16.78
CA GLN A 89 3.31 -8.43 -16.61
C GLN A 89 4.11 -7.17 -16.94
N SER A 90 3.42 -6.01 -17.05
CA SER A 90 4.04 -4.74 -17.37
C SER A 90 3.99 -3.76 -16.19
N VAL A 91 4.99 -2.87 -16.20
CA VAL A 91 4.98 -1.63 -15.43
C VAL A 91 4.86 -0.48 -16.41
N LYS A 92 4.04 0.50 -16.06
CA LYS A 92 3.93 1.77 -16.77
C LYS A 92 4.31 2.92 -15.84
N VAL A 93 4.97 3.93 -16.39
CA VAL A 93 5.29 5.18 -15.72
C VAL A 93 4.55 6.30 -16.43
N TRP A 94 4.00 7.19 -15.62
CA TRP A 94 3.17 8.28 -16.06
C TRP A 94 3.67 9.57 -15.43
N ASP A 95 3.69 10.62 -16.24
CA ASP A 95 4.08 11.94 -15.81
C ASP A 95 2.87 12.88 -15.85
N LYS A 96 2.84 13.78 -14.87
CA LYS A 96 1.79 14.80 -14.74
C LYS A 96 2.24 16.07 -15.45
N SER A 97 1.50 16.49 -16.46
CA SER A 97 1.74 17.76 -17.16
C SER A 97 1.30 18.96 -16.31
N GLU A 98 1.76 20.15 -16.68
CA GLU A 98 1.44 21.40 -15.97
C GLU A 98 -0.07 21.69 -15.92
N ASN A 99 -0.81 21.24 -16.93
CA ASN A 99 -2.28 21.34 -17.00
C ASN A 99 -3.02 20.35 -16.07
N GLY A 100 -2.29 19.47 -15.38
CA GLY A 100 -2.82 18.48 -14.44
C GLY A 100 -3.19 17.12 -15.03
N ASP A 101 -3.03 16.93 -16.34
CA ASP A 101 -3.31 15.65 -17.01
C ASP A 101 -2.15 14.66 -16.86
N TRP A 102 -2.46 13.36 -16.92
CA TRP A 102 -1.48 12.28 -16.84
C TRP A 102 -1.21 11.69 -18.21
N HIS A 103 0.06 11.50 -18.56
CA HIS A 103 0.47 10.88 -19.81
C HIS A 103 1.47 9.74 -19.54
N CYS A 104 1.29 8.61 -20.23
CA CYS A 104 2.20 7.47 -20.10
C CYS A 104 3.51 7.78 -20.82
N THR A 105 4.62 7.85 -20.08
CA THR A 105 5.95 8.13 -20.63
C THR A 105 6.77 6.86 -20.84
N ALA A 106 6.51 5.80 -20.09
CA ALA A 106 7.16 4.51 -20.33
C ALA A 106 6.22 3.33 -20.07
N SER A 107 6.37 2.27 -20.84
CA SER A 107 5.64 1.01 -20.69
C SER A 107 6.53 -0.13 -21.11
N TRP A 108 6.81 -1.08 -20.22
CA TRP A 108 7.66 -2.22 -20.53
C TRP A 108 7.25 -3.47 -19.76
N LYS A 109 7.58 -4.65 -20.32
CA LYS A 109 7.39 -5.93 -19.63
C LYS A 109 8.50 -6.15 -18.62
N THR A 110 8.15 -6.47 -17.39
CA THR A 110 9.09 -6.53 -16.27
C THR A 110 9.39 -7.94 -15.82
N HIS A 111 8.34 -8.75 -15.72
CA HIS A 111 8.30 -10.06 -15.07
C HIS A 111 7.67 -11.12 -15.99
N SER A 112 7.79 -12.39 -15.61
CA SER A 112 7.15 -13.53 -16.29
C SER A 112 5.78 -13.90 -15.71
N GLY A 113 5.40 -13.26 -14.61
CA GLY A 113 4.11 -13.40 -13.92
C GLY A 113 3.53 -12.04 -13.55
N SER A 114 2.35 -12.06 -12.92
CA SER A 114 1.64 -10.86 -12.47
C SER A 114 2.49 -10.02 -11.51
N VAL A 115 2.55 -8.71 -11.75
CA VAL A 115 3.31 -7.77 -10.91
C VAL A 115 2.41 -7.24 -9.80
N TRP A 116 2.73 -7.56 -8.55
CA TRP A 116 1.86 -7.29 -7.40
C TRP A 116 2.01 -5.91 -6.80
N ARG A 117 3.24 -5.39 -6.76
CA ARG A 117 3.57 -4.11 -6.15
C ARG A 117 4.66 -3.39 -6.93
N VAL A 118 4.62 -2.06 -6.85
CA VAL A 118 5.63 -1.17 -7.39
C VAL A 118 5.92 -0.06 -6.39
N THR A 119 7.18 0.35 -6.26
CA THR A 119 7.57 1.39 -5.30
C THR A 119 8.73 2.22 -5.82
N TRP A 120 8.72 3.50 -5.47
CA TRP A 120 9.78 4.46 -5.80
C TRP A 120 10.80 4.55 -4.68
N ALA A 121 12.08 4.61 -5.05
CA ALA A 121 13.12 4.99 -4.11
C ALA A 121 13.05 6.48 -3.79
N HIS A 122 13.72 6.89 -2.71
CA HIS A 122 13.90 8.30 -2.44
C HIS A 122 14.76 8.95 -3.55
N PRO A 123 14.43 10.16 -4.05
CA PRO A 123 15.09 10.79 -5.19
C PRO A 123 16.59 11.06 -5.01
N GLU A 124 17.09 11.04 -3.78
CA GLU A 124 18.53 11.12 -3.45
C GLU A 124 19.34 9.95 -4.03
N PHE A 125 18.70 8.80 -4.28
CA PHE A 125 19.31 7.65 -4.92
C PHE A 125 19.07 7.62 -6.44
N GLY A 126 18.53 8.69 -7.01
CA GLY A 126 18.12 8.77 -8.41
C GLY A 126 16.68 8.30 -8.66
N GLN A 127 16.35 8.16 -9.95
CA GLN A 127 15.04 7.70 -10.41
C GLN A 127 15.01 6.17 -10.45
N VAL A 128 14.76 5.57 -9.29
CA VAL A 128 14.80 4.12 -9.10
C VAL A 128 13.42 3.58 -8.73
N LEU A 129 13.03 2.49 -9.38
CA LEU A 129 11.81 1.74 -9.12
C LEU A 129 12.13 0.31 -8.70
N ALA A 130 11.33 -0.24 -7.80
CA ALA A 130 11.32 -1.66 -7.50
C ALA A 130 9.94 -2.25 -7.82
N SER A 131 9.92 -3.46 -8.36
CA SER A 131 8.71 -4.22 -8.65
C SER A 131 8.83 -5.64 -8.08
N CYS A 132 7.71 -6.22 -7.65
CA CYS A 132 7.67 -7.62 -7.21
C CYS A 132 6.55 -8.41 -7.89
N SER A 133 6.73 -9.73 -7.99
CA SER A 133 5.90 -10.55 -8.87
C SER A 133 5.60 -11.94 -8.32
N PHE A 134 4.53 -12.52 -8.88
CA PHE A 134 4.17 -13.92 -8.72
C PHE A 134 5.24 -14.89 -9.22
N ASP A 135 6.15 -14.44 -10.10
CA ASP A 135 7.27 -15.25 -10.59
C ASP A 135 8.39 -15.48 -9.57
N ARG A 136 8.18 -15.07 -8.31
CA ARG A 136 9.08 -15.23 -7.16
C ARG A 136 10.28 -14.28 -7.16
N THR A 137 10.26 -13.27 -8.03
CA THR A 137 11.36 -12.30 -8.12
C THR A 137 10.91 -10.90 -7.75
N ALA A 138 11.86 -10.11 -7.30
CA ALA A 138 11.76 -8.65 -7.30
C ALA A 138 12.82 -8.09 -8.26
N ALA A 139 12.52 -6.98 -8.94
CA ALA A 139 13.44 -6.35 -9.88
C ALA A 139 13.61 -4.88 -9.52
N VAL A 140 14.83 -4.38 -9.69
CA VAL A 140 15.17 -2.96 -9.53
C VAL A 140 15.46 -2.36 -10.89
N TRP A 141 14.87 -1.20 -11.14
CA TRP A 141 14.90 -0.48 -12.41
C TRP A 141 15.43 0.92 -12.18
N GLU A 142 16.27 1.39 -13.07
CA GLU A 142 16.74 2.76 -13.10
C GLU A 142 16.29 3.43 -14.38
N GLU A 143 15.84 4.65 -14.26
CA GLU A 143 15.54 5.49 -15.40
C GLU A 143 16.82 6.14 -15.95
N ILE A 144 17.10 5.91 -17.24
CA ILE A 144 18.17 6.60 -17.95
C ILE A 144 17.53 7.64 -18.86
N VAL A 145 17.70 8.90 -18.48
CA VAL A 145 17.36 10.06 -19.32
C VAL A 145 18.45 10.18 -20.38
N GLY A 146 18.12 9.80 -21.62
CA GLY A 146 19.07 9.95 -22.73
C GLY A 146 19.14 11.41 -23.18
N GLU A 147 20.35 11.96 -23.27
CA GLU A 147 20.64 13.05 -24.21
C GLU A 147 20.68 12.47 -25.64
N SER A 148 19.53 12.18 -26.23
CA SER A 148 19.51 11.76 -27.64
C SER A 148 19.40 12.99 -28.54
N ASN A 149 20.43 13.20 -29.36
CA ASN A 149 20.46 14.16 -30.46
C ASN A 149 19.52 13.77 -31.63
N ASP A 150 18.54 12.88 -31.35
CA ASP A 150 17.72 12.20 -32.33
C ASP A 150 16.26 12.63 -32.12
N LYS A 151 15.78 13.50 -33.02
CA LYS A 151 14.52 14.27 -32.93
C LYS A 151 13.24 13.41 -32.85
N LEU A 152 13.34 12.08 -32.77
CA LEU A 152 12.21 11.15 -32.68
C LEU A 152 12.24 10.17 -31.50
N ARG A 153 13.31 10.10 -30.68
CA ARG A 153 13.39 9.21 -29.51
C ARG A 153 14.11 9.85 -28.32
N GLY A 154 13.66 11.04 -27.91
CA GLY A 154 13.97 11.65 -26.61
C GLY A 154 13.26 11.01 -25.42
N GLN A 155 12.89 9.73 -25.50
CA GLN A 155 12.13 9.04 -24.46
C GLN A 155 13.10 8.47 -23.44
N SER A 156 12.90 8.87 -22.19
CA SER A 156 13.46 8.21 -21.03
C SER A 156 13.20 6.70 -21.09
N HIS A 157 14.21 5.87 -20.80
CA HIS A 157 14.05 4.41 -20.81
C HIS A 157 14.48 3.79 -19.49
N TRP A 158 13.73 2.76 -19.09
CA TRP A 158 13.95 2.06 -17.83
C TRP A 158 14.82 0.83 -18.04
N VAL A 159 15.95 0.78 -17.37
CA VAL A 159 16.92 -0.31 -17.44
C VAL A 159 16.82 -1.17 -16.19
N LYS A 160 16.68 -2.48 -16.39
CA LYS A 160 16.75 -3.46 -15.30
C LYS A 160 18.18 -3.49 -14.76
N ARG A 161 18.38 -3.08 -13.51
CA ARG A 161 19.69 -3.08 -12.86
C ARG A 161 19.98 -4.40 -12.16
N THR A 162 18.97 -4.97 -11.49
CA THR A 162 19.11 -6.27 -10.84
C THR A 162 17.80 -7.05 -10.78
N THR A 163 17.91 -8.35 -10.56
CA THR A 163 16.79 -9.24 -10.22
C THR A 163 17.14 -10.00 -8.94
N LEU A 164 16.32 -9.84 -7.93
CA LEU A 164 16.42 -10.50 -6.63
C LEU A 164 15.64 -11.82 -6.71
N VAL A 165 16.35 -12.94 -6.57
CA VAL A 165 15.84 -14.29 -6.85
C VAL A 165 15.85 -15.22 -5.63
N ASP A 166 16.15 -14.71 -4.44
CA ASP A 166 16.30 -15.52 -3.22
C ASP A 166 14.97 -16.11 -2.72
N SER A 167 13.84 -15.53 -3.14
CA SER A 167 12.52 -15.97 -2.69
C SER A 167 12.12 -17.28 -3.37
N ARG A 168 11.63 -18.23 -2.56
CA ARG A 168 11.21 -19.56 -3.05
C ARG A 168 9.76 -19.60 -3.52
N THR A 169 8.97 -18.59 -3.17
CA THR A 169 7.56 -18.44 -3.51
C THR A 169 7.26 -17.01 -3.96
N SER A 170 6.00 -16.72 -4.29
CA SER A 170 5.57 -15.41 -4.80
C SER A 170 5.96 -14.29 -3.85
N VAL A 171 6.57 -13.22 -4.38
CA VAL A 171 6.88 -12.01 -3.62
C VAL A 171 5.64 -11.13 -3.62
N THR A 172 5.05 -10.93 -2.45
CA THR A 172 3.73 -10.29 -2.27
C THR A 172 3.83 -8.78 -2.10
N ASP A 173 4.92 -8.29 -1.50
CA ASP A 173 5.15 -6.86 -1.33
C ASP A 173 6.63 -6.48 -1.34
N VAL A 174 6.89 -5.22 -1.70
CA VAL A 174 8.22 -4.63 -1.84
C VAL A 174 8.20 -3.15 -1.46
N LYS A 175 9.09 -2.73 -0.54
CA LYS A 175 9.16 -1.35 -0.05
C LYS A 175 10.61 -0.92 0.18
N PHE A 176 11.00 0.22 -0.38
CA PHE A 176 12.26 0.88 -0.03
C PHE A 176 12.21 1.34 1.44
N ALA A 177 13.36 1.23 2.11
CA ALA A 177 13.53 1.75 3.45
C ALA A 177 13.61 3.29 3.45
N PRO A 178 13.43 3.93 4.61
CA PRO A 178 13.67 5.37 4.76
C PRO A 178 15.10 5.76 4.36
N LYS A 179 15.24 6.91 3.69
CA LYS A 179 16.51 7.36 3.10
C LYS A 179 17.72 7.41 4.04
N HIS A 180 17.48 7.68 5.33
CA HIS A 180 18.55 7.79 6.32
C HIS A 180 19.19 6.44 6.67
N MET A 181 18.58 5.33 6.24
CA MET A 181 19.14 3.98 6.34
C MET A 181 19.98 3.59 5.10
N GLY A 182 20.13 4.48 4.12
CA GLY A 182 20.73 4.16 2.83
C GLY A 182 19.75 3.51 1.86
N LEU A 183 20.27 3.00 0.75
CA LEU A 183 19.46 2.37 -0.30
C LEU A 183 19.19 0.90 0.07
N MET A 184 18.15 0.71 0.88
CA MET A 184 17.69 -0.60 1.29
C MET A 184 16.30 -0.92 0.73
N LEU A 185 16.05 -2.19 0.46
CA LEU A 185 14.80 -2.71 -0.08
C LEU A 185 14.35 -3.91 0.74
N ALA A 186 13.15 -3.85 1.32
CA ALA A 186 12.51 -5.02 1.90
C ALA A 186 11.57 -5.66 0.89
N THR A 187 11.60 -6.98 0.82
CA THR A 187 10.60 -7.79 0.14
C THR A 187 9.96 -8.75 1.14
N CYS A 188 8.68 -9.05 0.96
CA CYS A 188 8.04 -10.14 1.68
C CYS A 188 7.43 -11.14 0.72
N SER A 189 7.39 -12.39 1.15
CA SER A 189 6.99 -13.50 0.29
C SER A 189 6.02 -14.42 1.01
N ALA A 190 5.24 -15.17 0.22
CA ALA A 190 4.25 -16.12 0.72
C ALA A 190 4.88 -17.29 1.51
N ASP A 191 6.20 -17.49 1.44
CA ASP A 191 6.98 -18.43 2.27
C ASP A 191 7.09 -17.97 3.74
N GLY A 192 6.61 -16.77 4.06
CA GLY A 192 6.63 -16.22 5.40
C GLY A 192 7.98 -15.66 5.80
N ILE A 193 8.76 -15.21 4.82
CA ILE A 193 10.08 -14.63 5.02
C ILE A 193 10.09 -13.20 4.48
N VAL A 194 10.61 -12.29 5.29
CA VAL A 194 10.97 -10.93 4.87
C VAL A 194 12.46 -10.90 4.60
N ARG A 195 12.85 -10.41 3.42
CA ARG A 195 14.23 -10.28 2.99
C ARG A 195 14.57 -8.81 2.84
N ILE A 196 15.68 -8.40 3.44
CA ILE A 196 16.15 -7.02 3.40
C ILE A 196 17.45 -7.00 2.61
N TYR A 197 17.45 -6.25 1.52
CA TYR A 197 18.57 -6.06 0.65
C TYR A 197 19.13 -4.65 0.81
N GLU A 198 20.43 -4.50 0.65
CA GLU A 198 21.13 -3.20 0.65
C GLU A 198 21.99 -3.12 -0.59
N ALA A 199 21.92 -1.99 -1.30
CA ALA A 199 22.87 -1.61 -2.33
C ALA A 199 24.08 -0.93 -1.66
N PRO A 200 25.26 -1.60 -1.57
CA PRO A 200 26.41 -1.03 -0.88
C PRO A 200 26.98 0.20 -1.57
N ASP A 201 26.78 0.28 -2.89
CA ASP A 201 27.17 1.42 -3.72
C ASP A 201 25.95 1.95 -4.48
N VAL A 202 25.52 3.15 -4.10
CA VAL A 202 24.39 3.86 -4.73
C VAL A 202 24.69 4.19 -6.20
N MET A 203 25.96 4.30 -6.58
CA MET A 203 26.37 4.55 -7.96
C MET A 203 26.29 3.29 -8.82
N ASN A 204 26.28 2.10 -8.19
CA ASN A 204 26.19 0.82 -8.87
C ASN A 204 24.96 0.01 -8.42
N LEU A 205 23.81 0.37 -8.98
CA LEU A 205 22.53 -0.28 -8.69
C LEU A 205 22.41 -1.73 -9.17
N SER A 206 23.42 -2.29 -9.83
CA SER A 206 23.43 -3.71 -10.21
C SER A 206 23.74 -4.64 -9.04
N GLN A 207 24.44 -4.13 -8.02
CA GLN A 207 24.88 -4.91 -6.86
C GLN A 207 23.96 -4.69 -5.67
N TRP A 208 23.28 -5.76 -5.28
CA TRP A 208 22.42 -5.78 -4.10
C TRP A 208 22.80 -6.97 -3.23
N SER A 209 23.03 -6.70 -1.96
CA SER A 209 23.44 -7.68 -0.97
C SER A 209 22.27 -8.03 -0.05
N LEU A 210 22.00 -9.33 0.15
CA LEU A 210 21.01 -9.77 1.13
C LEU A 210 21.60 -9.60 2.54
N GLN A 211 21.06 -8.64 3.31
CA GLN A 211 21.53 -8.31 4.65
C GLN A 211 20.82 -9.14 5.72
N HIS A 212 19.49 -9.29 5.59
CA HIS A 212 18.68 -9.96 6.61
C HIS A 212 17.60 -10.85 6.01
N GLU A 213 17.40 -11.98 6.68
CA GLU A 213 16.26 -12.87 6.46
C GLU A 213 15.49 -13.02 7.77
N ILE A 214 14.22 -12.61 7.77
CA ILE A 214 13.35 -12.58 8.95
C ILE A 214 12.21 -13.57 8.73
N SER A 215 12.17 -14.64 9.52
CA SER A 215 11.07 -15.61 9.48
C SER A 215 9.88 -15.16 10.31
N CYS A 216 8.74 -14.95 9.66
CA CYS A 216 7.46 -14.56 10.27
C CYS A 216 6.59 -15.76 10.65
N LYS A 217 6.96 -16.97 10.18
CA LYS A 217 6.25 -18.25 10.37
C LYS A 217 4.85 -18.35 9.75
N LEU A 218 4.31 -17.25 9.24
CA LEU A 218 3.04 -17.13 8.52
C LEU A 218 3.30 -16.52 7.14
N SER A 219 2.46 -16.78 6.14
CA SER A 219 2.60 -16.16 4.81
C SER A 219 2.57 -14.63 4.94
N CYS A 220 3.53 -13.94 4.35
CA CYS A 220 3.53 -12.47 4.39
C CYS A 220 2.71 -11.93 3.22
N SER A 221 1.81 -10.98 3.49
CA SER A 221 0.97 -10.31 2.49
C SER A 221 1.38 -8.86 2.22
N CYS A 222 1.87 -8.17 3.25
CA CYS A 222 2.19 -6.75 3.19
C CYS A 222 3.29 -6.39 4.21
N ILE A 223 4.06 -5.34 3.90
CA ILE A 223 5.11 -4.81 4.77
C ILE A 223 5.05 -3.29 4.84
N SER A 224 5.44 -2.75 5.99
CA SER A 224 5.59 -1.31 6.17
C SER A 224 6.80 -1.00 7.04
N TRP A 225 7.70 -0.18 6.51
CA TRP A 225 8.78 0.43 7.28
C TRP A 225 8.24 1.52 8.18
N ASN A 226 8.77 1.63 9.39
CA ASN A 226 8.57 2.83 10.21
C ASN A 226 9.37 3.99 9.59
N PRO A 227 8.71 5.05 9.10
CA PRO A 227 9.37 6.16 8.40
C PRO A 227 10.11 7.12 9.34
N SER A 228 10.03 6.91 10.66
CA SER A 228 10.71 7.75 11.66
C SER A 228 12.19 7.87 11.35
N SER A 229 12.66 9.12 11.19
CA SER A 229 14.10 9.44 11.02
C SER A 229 14.81 9.80 12.33
N SER A 230 14.10 9.65 13.46
CA SER A 230 14.67 9.91 14.78
C SER A 230 15.69 8.83 15.13
N ARG A 231 16.93 9.25 15.42
CA ARG A 231 17.97 8.38 15.99
C ARG A 231 17.61 7.81 17.37
N ALA A 232 16.58 8.36 18.03
CA ALA A 232 16.10 7.84 19.31
C ALA A 232 15.27 6.56 19.18
N HIS A 233 14.89 6.17 17.95
CA HIS A 233 14.10 4.97 17.68
C HIS A 233 14.88 4.06 16.74
N SER A 234 15.03 2.79 17.12
CA SER A 234 15.62 1.80 16.23
C SER A 234 14.73 1.58 15.00
N PRO A 235 15.32 1.25 13.83
CA PRO A 235 14.55 0.90 12.64
C PRO A 235 13.54 -0.21 12.92
N MET A 236 12.32 -0.04 12.44
CA MET A 236 11.24 -1.01 12.64
C MET A 236 10.55 -1.34 11.33
N ILE A 237 10.07 -2.58 11.23
CA ILE A 237 9.24 -3.05 10.14
C ILE A 237 8.04 -3.82 10.70
N ALA A 238 6.86 -3.49 10.21
CA ALA A 238 5.64 -4.24 10.48
C ALA A 238 5.37 -5.16 9.29
N VAL A 239 4.88 -6.36 9.59
CA VAL A 239 4.58 -7.40 8.61
C VAL A 239 3.18 -7.92 8.88
N GLY A 240 2.34 -7.93 7.85
CA GLY A 240 0.99 -8.48 7.88
C GLY A 240 0.92 -9.83 7.17
N SER A 241 0.01 -10.68 7.64
CA SER A 241 -0.29 -11.98 7.05
C SER A 241 -1.75 -12.07 6.63
N ASP A 242 -1.98 -12.57 5.42
CA ASP A 242 -3.30 -12.90 4.88
C ASP A 242 -3.70 -14.36 5.14
N ASP A 243 -2.91 -15.11 5.93
CA ASP A 243 -3.20 -16.51 6.22
C ASP A 243 -4.62 -16.64 6.79
N SER A 244 -5.46 -17.41 6.11
CA SER A 244 -6.84 -17.66 6.51
C SER A 244 -6.96 -18.81 7.51
N SER A 245 -5.85 -19.45 7.89
CA SER A 245 -5.86 -20.57 8.82
C SER A 245 -6.40 -20.12 10.20
N PRO A 246 -7.39 -20.83 10.77
CA PRO A 246 -7.96 -20.49 12.08
C PRO A 246 -6.98 -20.72 13.24
N ASN A 247 -5.84 -21.37 12.98
CA ASN A 247 -4.82 -21.70 13.98
C ASN A 247 -3.86 -20.53 14.26
N ALA A 248 -3.77 -19.54 13.37
CA ALA A 248 -2.89 -18.38 13.55
C ALA A 248 -3.60 -17.33 14.42
N MET A 249 -3.25 -17.27 15.71
CA MET A 249 -3.87 -16.33 16.65
C MET A 249 -3.51 -14.85 16.40
N ALA A 250 -2.39 -14.55 15.74
CA ALA A 250 -1.98 -13.17 15.50
C ALA A 250 -1.33 -13.01 14.13
N LYS A 251 -1.84 -12.06 13.34
CA LYS A 251 -1.47 -11.90 11.92
C LYS A 251 -0.60 -10.69 11.63
N VAL A 252 -0.29 -9.89 12.64
CA VAL A 252 0.62 -8.75 12.51
C VAL A 252 1.76 -8.88 13.50
N GLN A 253 2.97 -8.87 12.97
CA GLN A 253 4.22 -8.94 13.72
C GLN A 253 5.05 -7.70 13.45
N ILE A 254 5.72 -7.20 14.48
CA ILE A 254 6.56 -6.02 14.41
C ILE A 254 7.98 -6.42 14.81
N PHE A 255 8.92 -6.11 13.93
CA PHE A 255 10.33 -6.38 14.12
C PHE A 255 11.08 -5.06 14.28
N GLU A 256 12.09 -5.08 15.15
CA GLU A 256 12.94 -3.95 15.47
C GLU A 256 14.39 -4.36 15.25
N TYR A 257 15.17 -3.49 14.63
CA TYR A 257 16.60 -3.67 14.45
C TYR A 257 17.32 -3.49 15.78
N ASN A 258 18.10 -4.49 16.18
CA ASN A 258 18.94 -4.41 17.37
C ASN A 258 20.39 -4.16 16.95
N GLU A 259 20.94 -3.00 17.30
CA GLU A 259 22.31 -2.61 16.97
C GLU A 259 23.36 -3.53 17.60
N ASN A 260 23.12 -4.05 18.81
CA ASN A 260 24.06 -4.91 19.51
C ASN A 260 24.22 -6.26 18.81
N THR A 261 23.12 -6.82 18.30
CA THR A 261 23.14 -8.11 17.61
C THR A 261 23.24 -7.98 16.09
N ARG A 262 23.11 -6.75 15.56
CA ARG A 262 23.02 -6.41 14.13
C ARG A 262 21.97 -7.24 13.39
N LYS A 263 20.84 -7.50 14.05
CA LYS A 263 19.76 -8.33 13.53
C LYS A 263 18.41 -7.73 13.88
N TYR A 264 17.43 -7.95 13.01
CA TYR A 264 16.04 -7.71 13.33
C TYR A 264 15.54 -8.80 14.28
N ALA A 265 14.97 -8.36 15.41
CA ALA A 265 14.32 -9.23 16.38
C ALA A 265 12.84 -8.88 16.45
N LYS A 266 12.00 -9.88 16.70
CA LYS A 266 10.57 -9.65 16.89
C LYS A 266 10.38 -8.86 18.19
N ALA A 267 9.86 -7.64 18.05
CA ALA A 267 9.58 -6.76 19.18
C ALA A 267 8.19 -7.03 19.74
N GLU A 268 7.18 -7.09 18.88
CA GLU A 268 5.78 -7.21 19.30
C GLU A 268 4.94 -8.05 18.33
N THR A 269 3.78 -8.50 18.81
CA THR A 269 2.78 -9.22 18.01
C THR A 269 1.40 -8.72 18.40
N LEU A 270 0.63 -8.22 17.42
CA LEU A 270 -0.68 -7.65 17.68
C LEU A 270 -1.73 -8.76 17.82
N MET A 271 -1.88 -9.29 19.03
CA MET A 271 -2.76 -10.44 19.31
C MET A 271 -4.24 -10.19 19.02
N THR A 272 -4.67 -8.93 19.00
CA THR A 272 -6.05 -8.55 18.70
C THR A 272 -6.40 -8.66 17.22
N VAL A 273 -5.40 -8.72 16.32
CA VAL A 273 -5.59 -8.80 14.86
C VAL A 273 -5.55 -10.27 14.42
N THR A 274 -6.75 -10.86 14.33
CA THR A 274 -6.96 -12.27 13.96
C THR A 274 -7.53 -12.43 12.55
N ASP A 275 -8.07 -11.37 11.95
CA ASP A 275 -8.60 -11.36 10.59
C ASP A 275 -7.46 -11.23 9.56
N PRO A 276 -7.57 -11.83 8.35
CA PRO A 276 -6.56 -11.68 7.29
C PRO A 276 -6.20 -10.22 7.04
N VAL A 277 -4.89 -9.95 6.93
CA VAL A 277 -4.36 -8.60 6.77
C VAL A 277 -4.02 -8.37 5.30
N HIS A 278 -4.63 -7.35 4.72
CA HIS A 278 -4.51 -7.03 3.29
C HIS A 278 -3.48 -5.93 3.03
N ASP A 279 -3.34 -4.98 3.95
CA ASP A 279 -2.37 -3.89 3.87
C ASP A 279 -2.07 -3.32 5.25
N ILE A 280 -0.87 -2.76 5.40
CA ILE A 280 -0.42 -2.11 6.63
C ILE A 280 0.41 -0.87 6.30
N ALA A 281 0.26 0.18 7.10
CA ALA A 281 0.99 1.42 6.89
C ALA A 281 1.35 2.09 8.21
N PHE A 282 2.65 2.25 8.48
CA PHE A 282 3.12 3.17 9.50
C PHE A 282 2.87 4.62 9.07
N ALA A 283 2.38 5.43 9.99
CA ALA A 283 2.24 6.86 9.77
C ALA A 283 3.60 7.56 9.90
N PRO A 284 3.88 8.58 9.06
CA PRO A 284 4.98 9.51 9.31
C PRO A 284 4.90 10.12 10.72
N ASN A 285 6.01 10.02 11.46
CA ASN A 285 6.10 10.51 12.83
C ASN A 285 6.69 11.92 12.87
N LEU A 286 5.88 12.93 12.53
CA LEU A 286 6.27 14.34 12.59
C LEU A 286 6.04 14.92 13.99
N GLY A 287 6.93 14.58 14.92
CA GLY A 287 6.95 15.18 16.27
C GLY A 287 6.13 14.48 17.34
N ARG A 288 5.60 13.27 17.09
CA ARG A 288 4.94 12.46 18.14
C ARG A 288 5.98 11.61 18.87
N SER A 289 5.73 11.37 20.15
CA SER A 289 6.54 10.47 20.99
C SER A 289 6.17 8.99 20.84
N PHE A 290 5.18 8.70 20.00
CA PHE A 290 4.66 7.36 19.72
C PHE A 290 4.51 7.15 18.22
N HIS A 291 4.49 5.90 17.80
CA HIS A 291 4.24 5.53 16.41
C HIS A 291 2.76 5.19 16.20
N ILE A 292 2.27 5.39 14.98
CA ILE A 292 0.90 5.02 14.59
C ILE A 292 1.01 4.01 13.46
N LEU A 293 0.23 2.93 13.54
CA LEU A 293 0.15 1.88 12.53
C LEU A 293 -1.32 1.69 12.13
N ALA A 294 -1.63 1.86 10.85
CA ALA A 294 -2.92 1.51 10.28
C ALA A 294 -2.87 0.11 9.68
N ILE A 295 -3.96 -0.64 9.81
CA ILE A 295 -4.08 -2.03 9.38
C ILE A 295 -5.40 -2.20 8.66
N ALA A 296 -5.35 -2.73 7.44
CA ALA A 296 -6.51 -3.09 6.63
C ALA A 296 -6.82 -4.58 6.79
N THR A 297 -7.98 -4.89 7.36
CA THR A 297 -8.51 -6.27 7.47
C THR A 297 -9.95 -6.32 6.96
N LYS A 298 -10.88 -6.97 7.66
CA LYS A 298 -12.32 -6.77 7.47
C LYS A 298 -12.79 -5.37 7.90
N ASP A 299 -12.01 -4.72 8.75
CA ASP A 299 -12.20 -3.37 9.26
C ASP A 299 -10.87 -2.60 9.16
N VAL A 300 -10.94 -1.27 9.31
CA VAL A 300 -9.75 -0.42 9.45
C VAL A 300 -9.41 -0.35 10.93
N ARG A 301 -8.19 -0.70 11.32
CA ARG A 301 -7.71 -0.55 12.71
C ARG A 301 -6.52 0.39 12.77
N ILE A 302 -6.52 1.27 13.75
CA ILE A 302 -5.43 2.21 14.01
C ILE A 302 -4.85 1.92 15.39
N PHE A 303 -3.57 1.58 15.42
CA PHE A 303 -2.82 1.29 16.62
C PHE A 303 -1.86 2.42 16.93
N THR A 304 -1.69 2.75 18.21
CA THR A 304 -0.55 3.52 18.71
C THR A 304 0.43 2.60 19.40
N LEU A 305 1.71 2.84 19.15
CA LEU A 305 2.83 2.12 19.74
C LEU A 305 3.70 3.14 20.47
N LYS A 306 3.56 3.19 21.78
CA LYS A 306 4.33 4.10 22.63
C LYS A 306 5.51 3.35 23.23
N PRO A 307 6.76 3.74 22.92
CA PRO A 307 7.93 3.10 23.51
C PRO A 307 7.92 3.24 25.04
N VAL A 308 8.09 2.13 25.76
CA VAL A 308 8.20 2.14 27.23
C VAL A 308 9.66 2.35 27.61
N ARG A 309 9.96 3.42 28.36
CA ARG A 309 11.29 3.62 28.95
C ARG A 309 11.43 2.66 30.15
N LYS A 310 12.37 1.73 30.09
CA LYS A 310 12.71 0.89 31.24
C LYS A 310 13.50 1.71 32.25
N GLU A 311 12.94 1.98 33.42
CA GLU A 311 13.71 2.43 34.58
C GLU A 311 14.51 1.24 35.15
N LEU A 312 15.74 1.53 35.61
CA LEU A 312 16.75 0.54 36.01
C LEU A 312 16.38 -0.34 37.22
N THR A 313 15.20 -0.16 37.82
CA THR A 313 14.87 -0.73 39.14
C THR A 313 13.69 -1.71 39.16
N SER A 314 12.98 -1.94 38.04
CA SER A 314 11.85 -2.87 38.01
C SER A 314 12.10 -4.08 37.11
N SER A 315 12.28 -5.23 37.73
CA SER A 315 12.33 -6.55 37.10
C SER A 315 10.95 -7.05 36.66
N GLY A 316 10.28 -6.39 35.70
CA GLY A 316 8.95 -6.83 35.26
C GLY A 316 8.47 -6.26 33.93
N GLY A 317 8.23 -7.15 32.95
CA GLY A 317 7.51 -6.88 31.69
C GLY A 317 8.27 -7.28 30.41
N PRO A 318 7.75 -8.21 29.57
CA PRO A 318 8.40 -8.64 28.32
C PRO A 318 8.20 -7.68 27.14
N THR A 319 7.26 -6.75 27.20
CA THR A 319 6.86 -5.90 26.06
C THR A 319 7.67 -4.60 26.03
N LYS A 320 8.12 -4.19 24.84
CA LYS A 320 8.89 -2.95 24.61
C LYS A 320 7.98 -1.74 24.37
N PHE A 321 6.75 -2.00 23.95
CA PHE A 321 5.79 -0.98 23.58
C PHE A 321 4.52 -1.12 24.41
N GLU A 322 3.96 0.02 24.79
CA GLU A 322 2.60 0.16 25.26
C GLU A 322 1.72 0.36 24.01
N ILE A 323 0.86 -0.62 23.72
CA ILE A 323 0.08 -0.69 22.47
C ILE A 323 -1.39 -0.46 22.77
N HIS A 324 -1.99 0.50 22.07
CA HIS A 324 -3.42 0.78 22.16
C HIS A 324 -4.08 0.76 20.79
N ILE A 325 -5.31 0.24 20.73
CA ILE A 325 -6.20 0.46 19.59
C ILE A 325 -6.85 1.81 19.81
N VAL A 326 -6.57 2.77 18.95
CA VAL A 326 -7.14 4.13 19.04
C VAL A 326 -8.41 4.23 18.23
N ALA A 327 -8.53 3.46 17.15
CA ALA A 327 -9.74 3.45 16.35
C ALA A 327 -9.93 2.09 15.66
N GLN A 328 -11.20 1.72 15.52
CA GLN A 328 -11.65 0.59 14.72
C GLN A 328 -12.89 1.03 13.93
N PHE A 329 -12.81 0.94 12.60
CA PHE A 329 -13.88 1.38 11.71
C PHE A 329 -14.34 0.25 10.81
N ASP A 330 -15.61 -0.09 10.93
CA ASP A 330 -16.31 -1.09 10.13
C ASP A 330 -17.15 -0.46 9.01
N ASN A 331 -17.06 0.85 8.78
CA ASN A 331 -17.93 1.58 7.84
C ASN A 331 -17.86 1.10 6.38
N HIS A 332 -16.84 0.34 5.97
CA HIS A 332 -16.80 -0.32 4.66
C HIS A 332 -17.83 -1.45 4.55
N ASN A 333 -18.25 -2.07 5.67
CA ASN A 333 -19.10 -3.27 5.71
C ASN A 333 -18.59 -4.42 4.82
N SER A 334 -17.30 -4.41 4.51
CA SER A 334 -16.64 -5.28 3.55
C SER A 334 -15.13 -5.30 3.81
N GLN A 335 -14.41 -6.20 3.13
CA GLN A 335 -12.94 -6.25 3.23
C GLN A 335 -12.33 -4.91 2.83
N VAL A 336 -11.36 -4.46 3.62
CA VAL A 336 -10.53 -3.30 3.36
C VAL A 336 -9.24 -3.79 2.72
N TRP A 337 -8.94 -3.30 1.52
CA TRP A 337 -7.80 -3.78 0.75
C TRP A 337 -6.57 -2.93 0.92
N ARG A 338 -6.71 -1.62 1.11
CA ARG A 338 -5.56 -0.69 1.22
C ARG A 338 -5.77 0.35 2.30
N VAL A 339 -4.66 0.72 2.94
CA VAL A 339 -4.56 1.83 3.88
C VAL A 339 -3.35 2.70 3.55
N SER A 340 -3.48 4.02 3.58
CA SER A 340 -2.38 4.93 3.24
C SER A 340 -2.47 6.24 4.00
N TRP A 341 -1.37 6.65 4.61
CA TRP A 341 -1.25 7.92 5.32
C TRP A 341 -0.82 9.06 4.39
N ASN A 342 -1.17 10.31 4.70
CA ASN A 342 -0.43 11.45 4.13
C ASN A 342 1.03 11.45 4.57
N ILE A 343 1.80 12.25 3.84
CA ILE A 343 3.14 12.71 4.21
C ILE A 343 3.26 13.26 5.64
N THR A 344 2.19 13.78 6.24
CA THR A 344 2.19 14.28 7.63
C THR A 344 1.72 13.27 8.67
N GLY A 345 1.15 12.14 8.25
CA GLY A 345 0.56 11.13 9.13
C GLY A 345 -0.65 11.62 9.93
N THR A 346 -1.39 12.62 9.47
CA THR A 346 -2.58 13.20 10.12
C THR A 346 -3.91 12.76 9.48
N VAL A 347 -3.87 12.28 8.24
CA VAL A 347 -5.03 11.79 7.50
C VAL A 347 -4.71 10.40 6.98
N LEU A 348 -5.61 9.45 7.25
CA LEU A 348 -5.57 8.10 6.74
C LEU A 348 -6.59 7.96 5.62
N ALA A 349 -6.23 7.31 4.52
CA ALA A 349 -7.15 6.85 3.49
C ALA A 349 -7.34 5.33 3.62
N SER A 350 -8.56 4.85 3.46
CA SER A 350 -8.88 3.42 3.34
C SER A 350 -9.74 3.13 2.13
N SER A 351 -9.62 1.94 1.56
CA SER A 351 -10.44 1.49 0.42
C SER A 351 -10.82 0.03 0.58
N GLY A 352 -12.02 -0.34 0.11
CA GLY A 352 -12.56 -1.68 0.29
C GLY A 352 -13.46 -2.15 -0.85
N ASP A 353 -13.99 -3.35 -0.70
CA ASP A 353 -14.89 -4.02 -1.67
C ASP A 353 -16.21 -3.26 -1.93
N ASP A 354 -16.61 -2.37 -1.02
CA ASP A 354 -17.75 -1.49 -1.18
C ASP A 354 -17.56 -0.42 -2.28
N GLY A 355 -16.40 -0.38 -2.92
CA GLY A 355 -16.10 0.58 -3.97
C GLY A 355 -16.04 2.00 -3.44
N CYS A 356 -15.74 2.20 -2.16
CA CYS A 356 -15.59 3.53 -1.57
C CYS A 356 -14.15 3.74 -1.11
N VAL A 357 -13.70 5.00 -1.19
CA VAL A 357 -12.51 5.48 -0.50
C VAL A 357 -12.96 6.40 0.63
N ARG A 358 -12.43 6.16 1.84
CA ARG A 358 -12.74 6.95 3.04
C ARG A 358 -11.50 7.66 3.53
N LEU A 359 -11.67 8.91 3.98
CA LEU A 359 -10.63 9.73 4.60
C LEU A 359 -10.91 9.92 6.08
N TRP A 360 -9.98 9.50 6.93
CA TRP A 360 -10.05 9.58 8.38
C TRP A 360 -9.07 10.63 8.89
N LYS A 361 -9.52 11.51 9.78
CA LYS A 361 -8.69 12.53 10.41
C LYS A 361 -8.84 12.46 11.92
N GLU A 362 -7.76 12.67 12.65
CA GLU A 362 -7.79 12.80 14.10
C GLU A 362 -8.46 14.11 14.52
N SER A 363 -9.46 14.03 15.41
CA SER A 363 -10.17 15.14 16.05
C SER A 363 -10.08 14.98 17.56
N THR A 364 -9.42 15.92 18.24
CA THR A 364 -9.37 16.06 19.72
C THR A 364 -9.52 14.74 20.49
N ALA A 365 -8.64 13.76 20.20
CA ALA A 365 -8.53 12.40 20.78
C ALA A 365 -9.23 11.21 20.08
N GLU A 366 -10.03 11.40 19.04
CA GLU A 366 -10.65 10.31 18.26
C GLU A 366 -10.49 10.51 16.75
N TYR A 367 -10.41 9.43 15.97
CA TYR A 367 -10.43 9.52 14.52
C TYR A 367 -11.87 9.66 14.01
N GLN A 368 -12.12 10.61 13.11
CA GLN A 368 -13.43 10.86 12.51
C GLN A 368 -13.36 10.74 10.99
N LEU A 369 -14.45 10.25 10.40
CA LEU A 369 -14.63 10.22 8.95
C LEU A 369 -14.84 11.64 8.45
N THR A 370 -13.93 12.12 7.61
CA THR A 370 -13.94 13.50 7.07
C THR A 370 -14.38 13.57 5.62
N GLY A 371 -14.33 12.45 4.89
CA GLY A 371 -14.77 12.40 3.51
C GLY A 371 -15.02 10.98 3.03
N VAL A 372 -15.99 10.83 2.13
CA VAL A 372 -16.28 9.61 1.40
C VAL A 372 -16.28 9.94 -0.08
N THR A 373 -15.46 9.24 -0.85
CA THR A 373 -15.45 9.32 -2.30
C THR A 373 -15.87 7.97 -2.86
N LEU A 374 -16.94 7.95 -3.66
CA LEU A 374 -17.32 6.76 -4.41
C LEU A 374 -16.26 6.51 -5.49
N LEU A 375 -15.66 5.31 -5.52
CA LEU A 375 -15.02 4.85 -6.73
C LEU A 375 -16.14 4.67 -7.76
N PHE A 376 -16.12 5.49 -8.82
CA PHE A 376 -16.61 5.00 -10.10
C PHE A 376 -15.66 3.90 -10.52
N CYS A 377 -15.91 2.71 -9.98
CA CYS A 377 -15.15 1.52 -10.28
C CYS A 377 -15.33 1.28 -11.78
N CYS A 378 -14.26 1.47 -12.55
CA CYS A 378 -14.06 0.75 -13.80
C CYS A 378 -13.92 -0.74 -13.45
N LEU A 379 -15.05 -1.34 -13.08
CA LEU A 379 -15.24 -2.77 -13.05
C LEU A 379 -14.99 -3.25 -14.48
N LEU A 380 -13.92 -4.02 -14.63
CA LEU A 380 -13.70 -5.01 -15.69
C LEU A 380 -14.46 -4.77 -17.01
N HIS A 381 -13.79 -4.16 -17.97
CA HIS A 381 -13.93 -4.59 -19.35
C HIS A 381 -12.56 -4.89 -19.96
N ALA A 382 -11.92 -5.94 -19.42
CA ALA A 382 -11.11 -6.79 -20.29
C ALA A 382 -12.09 -7.46 -21.27
N HIS A 383 -12.05 -7.03 -22.52
CA HIS A 383 -12.86 -7.56 -23.62
C HIS A 383 -12.53 -9.05 -23.83
N ARG A 384 -13.14 -9.94 -23.04
CA ARG A 384 -13.01 -11.37 -23.22
C ARG A 384 -13.91 -11.75 -24.39
N ASN A 385 -13.29 -11.93 -25.56
CA ASN A 385 -13.96 -12.47 -26.73
C ASN A 385 -14.72 -13.75 -26.38
N GLY A 386 -16.03 -13.74 -26.65
CA GLY A 386 -16.82 -14.94 -26.91
C GLY A 386 -17.49 -15.60 -25.71
N LYS A 387 -18.83 -15.51 -25.72
CA LYS A 387 -19.86 -16.35 -25.09
C LYS A 387 -20.44 -15.83 -23.76
N ARG A 388 -21.56 -15.10 -23.93
CA ARG A 388 -22.54 -14.74 -22.90
C ARG A 388 -23.23 -16.00 -22.34
N ALA A 389 -23.45 -16.01 -21.03
CA ALA A 389 -24.62 -16.62 -20.41
C ALA A 389 -25.20 -15.59 -19.43
N PRO A 390 -26.52 -15.33 -19.41
CA PRO A 390 -27.10 -14.32 -18.54
C PRO A 390 -27.36 -14.93 -17.15
N PHE A 391 -26.97 -14.23 -16.09
CA PHE A 391 -27.52 -14.46 -14.76
C PHE A 391 -28.15 -13.16 -14.23
N PRO A 392 -29.29 -13.25 -13.53
CA PRO A 392 -30.22 -12.14 -13.37
C PRO A 392 -29.82 -11.20 -12.23
N LEU A 393 -30.07 -9.91 -12.44
CA LEU A 393 -30.03 -8.89 -11.40
C LEU A 393 -31.19 -9.08 -10.42
N PRO A 394 -31.00 -8.98 -9.09
CA PRO A 394 -32.12 -8.86 -8.17
C PRO A 394 -32.67 -7.43 -8.22
N GLN A 395 -33.87 -7.26 -8.79
CA GLN A 395 -34.67 -6.05 -8.55
C GLN A 395 -35.21 -6.10 -7.12
N ARG A 396 -34.83 -5.14 -6.27
CA ARG A 396 -35.64 -4.80 -5.08
C ARG A 396 -36.13 -3.36 -5.20
N ARG A 397 -37.46 -3.24 -5.22
CA ARG A 397 -38.22 -1.99 -5.15
C ARG A 397 -37.90 -1.27 -3.84
N LEU A 398 -37.56 0.00 -3.96
CA LEU A 398 -37.63 0.97 -2.87
C LEU A 398 -39.10 1.16 -2.48
N THR A 399 -39.46 0.82 -1.24
CA THR A 399 -40.68 1.28 -0.59
C THR A 399 -40.33 2.45 0.32
N SER A 400 -40.90 3.62 0.04
CA SER A 400 -40.81 4.85 0.82
C SER A 400 -41.34 4.69 2.26
N PRO A 401 -40.75 5.35 3.27
CA PRO A 401 -41.30 5.37 4.63
C PRO A 401 -42.55 6.28 4.67
N LYS A 402 -43.66 5.76 5.21
CA LYS A 402 -44.87 6.54 5.49
C LYS A 402 -44.65 7.36 6.77
N ILE A 403 -44.78 8.68 6.64
CA ILE A 403 -44.90 9.64 7.73
C ILE A 403 -46.31 9.48 8.31
N HIS A 404 -46.43 9.13 9.60
CA HIS A 404 -47.70 9.23 10.32
C HIS A 404 -47.81 10.61 10.96
N GLN A 405 -48.61 11.47 10.34
CA GLN A 405 -49.19 12.65 10.99
C GLN A 405 -50.38 12.19 11.85
N GLN A 406 -50.36 12.52 13.14
CA GLN A 406 -51.57 12.55 13.98
C GLN A 406 -52.36 13.83 13.66
N PRO A 407 -53.70 13.77 13.55
CA PRO A 407 -54.52 14.98 13.49
C PRO A 407 -54.89 15.46 14.90
N ALA A 408 -54.86 16.77 15.08
CA ALA A 408 -55.45 17.47 16.22
C ALA A 408 -56.90 17.92 15.93
N TYR A 409 -57.63 18.19 17.02
CA TYR A 409 -58.97 18.80 17.16
C TYR A 409 -60.14 17.81 16.99
N TYR A 410 -61.10 17.66 17.91
CA TYR A 410 -61.63 18.49 19.01
C TYR A 410 -61.85 17.69 20.29
#